data_AF-A0A3R6WV99-F1
#
_entry.id   AF-A0A3R6WV99-F1
#
_cell.length_a   1.000
_cell.length_b   1.000
_cell.length_c   1.000
_cell.angle_alpha   90.00
_cell.angle_beta   90.00
_cell.angle_gamma   90.00
#
_symmetry.space_group_name_H-M   'P 1'
#
loop_
_entity.id
_entity.type
_entity.pdbx_description
1 polymer ?
#
loop_
_entity_poly.entity_id
_entity_poly.type
_entity_poly.pdbx_seq_one_letter_code
_entity_poly.pdbx_strand_id
1 'polypeptide(L)'
;MDTQPACRCMCTSVTHCALAQCQTLTVDHVFQNADEVDVVEHALNSLLTACVDGVNACLLCGGSSNTLRSTFFHGSDNAPAHAGLALAMLQHLLLHLADKHGSGGNPSPHTPRYFVRLSFVEFYEETITVLLETMSYVHCHITLVHCQVPTAVRLTEGPLLNKSLYAFESVCKAGASAASFPPYDASLLTRSLQQALGGDALTHALLFVAPNDHEGAKATGQVASMLQRMRTFPLAHSDRRRHHAERMYWKTKVPQSNSTYHDTNDGSQSTLALVQKAHELEGKLLQDSIDKSKLKDTIDGHVKALSESRAKVAGLVEAEVGLRKQLLDREREKLSLSKALVDCQLEHSTMLEAVEKDKFDLTTKLLNAENDLLELQMREEQHDTLLRAAQDAAAAATADKKELAIEFVALKANFVAANKALQAKSGKAQQLSVELLTLVNQKTKLAAVRRLMEQKHDES
;
A
#
# COMPACT_ATOMS: atom_id res chain seq x y z
N MET A 1 20.77 57.33 19.61
CA MET A 1 19.39 56.83 19.58
C MET A 1 19.43 55.40 20.06
N ASP A 2 18.90 55.21 21.26
CA ASP A 2 19.18 54.11 22.17
C ASP A 2 18.63 52.77 21.68
N THR A 3 19.50 51.77 21.58
CA THR A 3 19.13 50.36 21.50
C THR A 3 19.12 49.78 22.91
N GLN A 4 17.95 49.76 23.55
CA GLN A 4 17.72 48.98 24.77
C GLN A 4 17.55 47.49 24.42
N PRO A 5 18.17 46.56 25.15
CA PRO A 5 17.76 45.17 25.17
C PRO A 5 16.62 44.99 26.18
N ALA A 6 15.40 44.74 25.70
CA ALA A 6 14.26 44.37 26.53
C ALA A 6 14.15 42.85 26.64
N CYS A 7 14.96 42.23 27.51
CA CYS A 7 14.69 40.86 27.98
C CYS A 7 14.01 40.93 29.34
N ARG A 8 12.68 40.78 29.37
CA ARG A 8 11.94 40.46 30.59
C ARG A 8 12.03 38.95 30.82
N CYS A 9 12.93 38.58 31.74
CA CYS A 9 13.03 37.23 32.28
C CYS A 9 11.87 36.99 33.26
N MET A 10 11.09 35.93 33.06
CA MET A 10 10.22 35.36 34.08
C MET A 10 10.64 33.90 34.31
N CYS A 11 11.51 33.72 35.31
CA CYS A 11 11.83 32.40 35.87
C CYS A 11 10.70 31.95 36.79
N THR A 12 10.16 30.77 36.57
CA THR A 12 9.44 30.00 37.60
C THR A 12 10.12 28.65 37.77
N SER A 13 11.07 28.61 38.70
CA SER A 13 11.64 27.37 39.23
C SER A 13 10.63 26.71 40.17
N VAL A 14 10.27 25.46 39.91
CA VAL A 14 9.63 24.60 40.92
C VAL A 14 10.59 23.46 41.24
N THR A 15 11.23 23.57 42.39
CA THR A 15 12.16 22.59 42.96
C THR A 15 11.37 21.59 43.80
N HIS A 16 11.42 20.30 43.47
CA HIS A 16 11.36 19.22 44.47
C HIS A 16 11.76 17.88 43.84
N CYS A 17 12.97 17.40 44.15
CA CYS A 17 13.26 15.97 44.41
C CYS A 17 14.72 15.79 44.86
N ALA A 18 14.90 15.27 46.06
CA ALA A 18 16.12 15.39 46.87
C ALA A 18 17.26 14.40 46.54
N LEU A 19 17.29 13.74 45.38
CA LEU A 19 18.35 12.77 45.02
C LEU A 19 18.73 12.74 43.53
N ALA A 20 18.25 13.67 42.70
CA ALA A 20 18.54 13.66 41.26
C ALA A 20 19.49 14.80 40.88
N GLN A 21 20.56 14.50 40.13
CA GLN A 21 21.38 15.52 39.45
C GLN A 21 20.46 16.35 38.53
N CYS A 22 20.14 17.57 38.96
CA CYS A 22 19.35 18.51 38.17
C CYS A 22 20.28 19.22 37.20
N GLN A 23 20.06 19.05 35.90
CA GLN A 23 20.78 19.78 34.86
C GLN A 23 19.92 20.95 34.39
N THR A 24 20.43 22.18 34.53
CA THR A 24 19.76 23.39 34.07
C THR A 24 20.25 23.76 32.67
N LEU A 25 19.33 23.98 31.75
CA LEU A 25 19.59 24.48 30.40
C LEU A 25 18.86 25.82 30.22
N THR A 26 19.56 26.83 29.75
CA THR A 26 18.97 28.13 29.39
C THR A 26 18.64 28.12 27.91
N VAL A 27 17.43 28.50 27.55
CA VAL A 27 16.93 28.61 26.17
C VAL A 27 16.12 29.90 26.03
N ASP A 28 15.88 30.33 24.79
CA ASP A 28 15.20 31.60 24.51
C ASP A 28 13.73 31.56 24.97
N HIS A 29 13.03 30.47 24.66
CA HIS A 29 11.63 30.27 25.01
C HIS A 29 11.40 28.82 25.49
N VAL A 30 10.54 28.66 26.51
CA VAL A 30 10.09 27.36 27.01
C VAL A 30 8.58 27.33 26.96
N PHE A 31 8.03 26.32 26.31
CA PHE A 31 6.60 26.11 26.18
C PHE A 31 6.17 24.87 26.97
N GLN A 32 5.11 24.99 27.75
CA GLN A 32 4.46 23.89 28.44
C GLN A 32 2.98 23.88 28.03
N ASN A 33 2.53 22.81 27.39
CA ASN A 33 1.16 22.68 26.87
C ASN A 33 0.71 23.86 26.00
N ALA A 34 1.60 24.37 25.14
CA ALA A 34 1.28 25.46 24.22
C ALA A 34 0.73 24.92 22.90
N ASP A 35 -0.17 25.69 22.30
CA ASP A 35 -0.72 25.39 20.97
C ASP A 35 0.27 25.79 19.87
N GLU A 36 0.05 25.28 18.65
CA GLU A 36 0.92 25.58 17.50
C GLU A 36 0.96 27.08 17.20
N VAL A 37 -0.17 27.78 17.36
CA VAL A 37 -0.31 29.22 17.11
C VAL A 37 0.52 30.03 18.11
N ASP A 38 0.49 29.66 19.40
CA ASP A 38 1.25 30.35 20.44
C ASP A 38 2.77 30.30 20.14
N VAL A 39 3.26 29.14 19.71
CA VAL A 39 4.67 28.96 19.33
C VAL A 39 5.02 29.82 18.13
N VAL A 40 4.13 29.90 17.13
CA VAL A 40 4.36 30.74 15.93
C VAL A 40 4.44 32.21 16.32
N GLU A 41 3.48 32.71 17.10
CA GLU A 41 3.41 34.13 17.47
C GLU A 41 4.55 34.57 18.39
N HIS A 42 4.90 33.75 19.38
CA HIS A 42 5.86 34.14 20.41
C HIS A 42 7.32 33.82 20.04
N ALA A 43 7.58 32.73 19.29
CA ALA A 43 8.94 32.29 18.98
C ALA A 43 9.31 32.35 17.49
N LEU A 44 8.36 32.22 16.56
CA LEU A 44 8.68 32.12 15.12
C LEU A 44 8.34 33.39 14.32
N ASN A 45 7.66 34.36 14.91
CA ASN A 45 7.27 35.61 14.23
C ASN A 45 8.50 36.40 13.74
N SER A 46 9.59 36.41 14.52
CA SER A 46 10.87 37.02 14.13
C SER A 46 11.46 36.35 12.88
N LEU A 47 11.37 35.01 12.79
CA LEU A 47 11.83 34.20 11.66
C LEU A 47 11.00 34.47 10.40
N LEU A 48 9.67 34.52 10.54
CA LEU A 48 8.74 34.81 9.44
C LEU A 48 8.94 36.22 8.90
N THR A 49 9.07 37.21 9.79
CA THR A 49 9.32 38.61 9.41
C THR A 49 10.64 38.74 8.63
N ALA A 50 11.72 38.11 9.13
CA ALA A 50 13.01 38.09 8.44
C ALA A 50 12.92 37.41 7.06
N CYS A 51 12.14 36.34 6.92
CA CYS A 51 11.91 35.70 5.63
C CYS A 51 11.23 36.65 4.64
N VAL A 52 10.22 37.41 5.08
CA VAL A 52 9.54 38.39 4.23
C VAL A 52 10.47 39.56 3.86
N ASP A 53 11.48 39.85 4.67
CA ASP A 53 12.56 40.81 4.36
C ASP A 53 13.63 40.25 3.40
N GLY A 54 13.48 39.02 2.92
CA GLY A 54 14.39 38.38 1.98
C GLY A 54 15.59 37.70 2.62
N VAL A 55 15.56 37.45 3.93
CA VAL A 55 16.57 36.64 4.62
C VAL A 55 16.20 35.15 4.46
N ASN A 56 17.20 34.29 4.20
CA ASN A 56 16.96 32.85 4.22
C ASN A 56 16.62 32.40 5.65
N ALA A 57 15.51 31.70 5.82
CA ALA A 57 15.03 31.27 7.13
C ALA A 57 14.96 29.75 7.21
N CYS A 58 15.38 29.17 8.33
CA CYS A 58 15.29 27.74 8.59
C CYS A 58 14.70 27.46 9.97
N LEU A 59 13.74 26.54 10.03
CA LEU A 59 13.27 25.97 11.29
C LEU A 59 13.70 24.52 11.36
N LEU A 60 14.48 24.20 12.39
CA LEU A 60 14.90 22.85 12.73
C LEU A 60 14.01 22.31 13.84
N CYS A 61 13.24 21.28 13.56
CA CYS A 61 12.46 20.56 14.58
C CYS A 61 13.24 19.31 15.00
N GLY A 62 13.49 19.15 16.30
CA GLY A 62 14.29 18.04 16.84
C GLY A 62 13.70 17.46 18.12
N GLY A 63 13.81 16.16 18.34
CA GLY A 63 13.46 15.54 19.62
C GLY A 63 13.77 14.06 19.65
N SER A 64 13.62 13.41 20.81
CA SER A 64 13.70 11.94 20.90
C SER A 64 12.52 11.27 20.20
N SER A 65 12.63 9.97 19.88
CA SER A 65 11.56 9.21 19.19
C SER A 65 10.24 9.21 19.98
N ASN A 66 10.31 9.32 21.30
CA ASN A 66 9.16 9.27 22.21
C ASN A 66 8.40 10.61 22.31
N THR A 67 8.76 11.61 21.50
CA THR A 67 8.11 12.94 21.48
C THR A 67 7.00 13.01 20.45
N LEU A 68 6.00 13.86 20.71
CA LEU A 68 4.87 14.13 19.80
C LEU A 68 5.23 15.06 18.62
N ARG A 69 6.52 15.17 18.29
CA ARG A 69 7.04 16.11 17.28
C ARG A 69 6.39 15.97 15.91
N SER A 70 6.11 14.73 15.46
CA SER A 70 5.55 14.47 14.14
C SER A 70 4.08 14.87 14.09
N THR A 71 3.33 14.58 15.16
CA THR A 71 1.93 14.97 15.33
C THR A 71 1.78 16.48 15.45
N PHE A 72 2.66 17.14 16.21
CA PHE A 72 2.66 18.61 16.34
C PHE A 72 3.04 19.30 15.02
N PHE A 73 3.96 18.71 14.24
CA PHE A 73 4.39 19.27 12.96
C PHE A 73 3.34 19.13 11.85
N HIS A 74 2.73 17.95 11.72
CA HIS A 74 1.74 17.66 10.67
C HIS A 74 0.30 18.02 11.05
N GLY A 75 0.00 18.12 12.35
CA GLY A 75 -1.37 18.20 12.84
C GLY A 75 -2.06 16.84 12.86
N SER A 76 -3.32 16.83 13.28
CA SER A 76 -4.17 15.64 13.32
C SER A 76 -5.49 15.92 12.58
N ASP A 77 -5.88 15.03 11.66
CA ASP A 77 -7.13 15.14 10.90
C ASP A 77 -8.38 15.16 11.80
N ASN A 78 -8.27 14.64 13.02
CA ASN A 78 -9.38 14.52 13.97
C ASN A 78 -9.64 15.80 14.79
N ALA A 79 -8.74 16.79 14.75
CA ALA A 79 -8.85 18.02 15.53
C ALA A 79 -8.57 19.25 14.64
N PRO A 80 -9.59 19.82 13.96
CA PRO A 80 -9.38 20.92 13.01
C PRO A 80 -8.86 22.23 13.65
N ALA A 81 -8.87 22.32 14.99
CA ALA A 81 -8.23 23.41 15.72
C ALA A 81 -6.68 23.30 15.71
N HIS A 82 -6.13 22.09 15.53
CA HIS A 82 -4.70 21.80 15.51
C HIS A 82 -4.27 21.35 14.12
N ALA A 83 -4.30 22.30 13.18
CA ALA A 83 -3.90 22.14 11.78
C ALA A 83 -2.42 21.79 11.57
N GLY A 84 -1.61 21.78 12.64
CA GLY A 84 -0.18 21.48 12.61
C GLY A 84 0.69 22.72 12.39
N LEU A 85 1.92 22.65 12.93
CA LEU A 85 2.86 23.76 12.90
C LEU A 85 3.21 24.22 11.48
N ALA A 86 3.38 23.30 10.53
CA ALA A 86 3.74 23.65 9.16
C ALA A 86 2.64 24.49 8.47
N LEU A 87 1.38 24.14 8.69
CA LEU A 87 0.24 24.85 8.12
C LEU A 87 0.02 26.20 8.83
N ALA A 88 0.16 26.24 10.15
CA ALA A 88 0.09 27.48 10.92
C ALA A 88 1.18 28.49 10.49
N MET A 89 2.42 28.04 10.32
CA MET A 89 3.51 28.88 9.81
C MET A 89 3.24 29.41 8.40
N LEU A 90 2.69 28.58 7.51
CA LEU A 90 2.32 29.01 6.16
C LEU A 90 1.21 30.06 6.18
N GLN A 91 0.19 29.89 7.03
CA GLN A 91 -0.89 30.86 7.20
C GLN A 91 -0.37 32.20 7.71
N HIS A 92 0.47 32.20 8.75
CA HIS A 92 1.10 33.44 9.26
C HIS A 92 2.03 34.09 8.22
N LEU A 93 2.79 33.30 7.45
CA LEU A 93 3.61 33.84 6.36
C LEU A 93 2.76 34.58 5.32
N LEU A 94 1.65 33.97 4.87
CA LEU A 94 0.74 34.59 3.92
C LEU A 94 0.08 35.86 4.48
N LEU A 95 -0.24 35.87 5.77
CA LEU A 95 -0.74 37.07 6.46
C LEU A 95 0.32 38.19 6.48
N HIS A 96 1.58 37.89 6.81
CA HIS A 96 2.67 38.88 6.75
C HIS A 96 2.91 39.42 5.33
N LEU A 97 2.80 38.56 4.32
CA LEU A 97 2.90 38.97 2.92
C LEU A 97 1.73 39.88 2.51
N ALA A 98 0.50 39.55 2.94
CA ALA A 98 -0.68 40.35 2.69
C ALA A 98 -0.60 41.73 3.36
N ASP A 99 -0.14 41.78 4.62
CA ASP A 99 0.03 43.02 5.37
C ASP A 99 1.08 43.92 4.72
N LYS A 100 2.22 43.37 4.27
CA LYS A 100 3.24 44.13 3.52
C LYS A 100 2.79 44.55 2.12
N HIS A 101 1.88 43.81 1.49
CA HIS A 101 1.32 44.19 0.19
C HIS A 101 0.36 45.39 0.30
N GLY A 102 -0.15 45.67 1.51
CA GLY A 102 -1.07 46.77 1.79
C GLY A 102 -2.51 46.39 1.51
N SER A 103 -3.34 46.35 2.55
CA SER A 103 -4.77 46.05 2.48
C SER A 103 -5.53 47.11 1.67
N GLY A 104 -5.77 46.86 0.38
CA GLY A 104 -6.95 47.39 -0.34
C GLY A 104 -6.94 48.85 -0.81
N GLY A 105 -5.80 49.54 -0.91
CA GLY A 105 -5.69 50.85 -1.55
C GLY A 105 -4.94 50.78 -2.87
N ASN A 106 -5.45 51.43 -3.93
CA ASN A 106 -4.89 51.49 -5.30
C ASN A 106 -3.39 51.14 -5.39
N PRO A 107 -2.99 50.09 -6.14
CA PRO A 107 -1.60 49.65 -6.19
C PRO A 107 -0.72 50.76 -6.78
N SER A 108 0.15 51.35 -5.94
CA SER A 108 1.21 52.21 -6.45
C SER A 108 2.21 51.34 -7.25
N PRO A 109 2.91 51.88 -8.26
CA PRO A 109 3.92 51.15 -9.03
C PRO A 109 5.12 50.65 -8.21
N HIS A 110 5.18 50.95 -6.91
CA HIS A 110 6.21 50.51 -5.97
C HIS A 110 5.75 49.42 -4.99
N THR A 111 4.53 48.86 -5.11
CA THR A 111 4.14 47.73 -4.25
C THR A 111 4.89 46.45 -4.66
N PRO A 112 5.55 45.76 -3.72
CA PRO A 112 6.25 44.51 -4.02
C PRO A 112 5.24 43.43 -4.41
N ARG A 113 5.49 42.76 -5.54
CA ARG A 113 4.80 41.54 -5.94
C ARG A 113 5.52 40.34 -5.35
N TYR A 114 4.79 39.51 -4.63
CA TYR A 114 5.33 38.32 -3.99
C TYR A 114 4.99 37.07 -4.81
N PHE A 115 5.94 36.15 -4.91
CA PHE A 115 5.77 34.83 -5.47
C PHE A 115 6.16 33.80 -4.41
N VAL A 116 5.23 32.91 -4.07
CA VAL A 116 5.46 31.86 -3.07
C VAL A 116 5.67 30.54 -3.79
N ARG A 117 6.82 29.90 -3.55
CA ARG A 117 7.15 28.57 -4.06
C ARG A 117 7.29 27.62 -2.89
N LEU A 118 6.67 26.46 -3.00
CA LEU A 118 6.75 25.39 -2.00
C LEU A 118 7.36 24.15 -2.66
N SER A 119 8.27 23.51 -1.93
CA SER A 119 8.86 22.24 -2.30
C SER A 119 8.85 21.35 -1.08
N PHE A 120 8.35 20.12 -1.23
CA PHE A 120 8.33 19.14 -0.15
C PHE A 120 9.24 17.97 -0.50
N VAL A 121 10.19 17.69 0.40
CA VAL A 121 11.28 16.75 0.17
C VAL A 121 11.42 15.89 1.41
N GLU A 122 11.53 14.59 1.19
CA GLU A 122 11.77 13.60 2.23
C GLU A 122 13.20 13.05 2.12
N PHE A 123 13.83 12.90 3.28
CA PHE A 123 15.14 12.28 3.43
C PHE A 123 14.93 10.89 4.03
N TYR A 124 15.05 9.86 3.21
CA TYR A 124 14.89 8.47 3.64
C TYR A 124 16.13 7.66 3.23
N GLU A 125 16.76 6.99 4.19
CA GLU A 125 17.94 6.12 3.95
C GLU A 125 19.08 6.75 3.12
N GLU A 126 19.47 8.00 3.41
CA GLU A 126 20.49 8.75 2.63
C GLU A 126 20.11 8.91 1.15
N THR A 127 18.82 8.94 0.84
CA THR A 127 18.27 9.33 -0.45
C THR A 127 17.30 10.48 -0.29
N ILE A 128 17.19 11.32 -1.33
CA ILE A 128 16.34 12.51 -1.36
C ILE A 128 15.19 12.24 -2.32
N THR A 129 13.96 12.17 -1.80
CA THR A 129 12.74 12.00 -2.59
C THR A 129 11.97 13.31 -2.61
N VAL A 130 11.70 13.84 -3.81
CA VAL A 130 10.86 15.03 -3.97
C VAL A 130 9.41 14.58 -3.96
N LEU A 131 8.68 14.94 -2.91
CA LEU A 131 7.28 14.58 -2.72
C LEU A 131 6.33 15.56 -3.40
N LEU A 132 6.77 16.82 -3.60
CA LEU A 132 5.99 17.83 -4.32
C LEU A 132 6.93 18.74 -5.11
N GLU A 133 6.76 18.74 -6.44
CA GLU A 133 7.50 19.62 -7.35
C GLU A 133 6.53 20.56 -8.07
N THR A 134 6.58 21.85 -7.74
CA THR A 134 5.97 22.91 -8.55
C THR A 134 7.06 23.84 -9.08
N MET A 135 7.07 24.01 -10.41
CA MET A 135 8.01 24.81 -11.18
C MET A 135 7.54 26.27 -11.29
N SER A 136 8.36 27.24 -10.84
CA SER A 136 8.64 28.57 -11.45
C SER A 136 9.38 29.51 -10.46
N TYR A 137 10.06 30.55 -10.97
CA TYR A 137 11.31 31.14 -10.44
C TYR A 137 11.20 32.35 -9.45
N VAL A 138 12.18 32.42 -8.50
CA VAL A 138 12.64 33.49 -7.54
C VAL A 138 11.83 33.75 -6.24
N HIS A 139 12.36 34.02 -5.03
CA HIS A 139 13.47 33.46 -4.19
C HIS A 139 13.24 33.92 -2.71
N CYS A 140 12.29 33.29 -2.01
CA CYS A 140 12.25 33.25 -0.53
C CYS A 140 12.23 31.76 -0.15
N HIS A 141 13.34 31.25 0.41
CA HIS A 141 13.43 29.86 0.86
C HIS A 141 13.21 29.80 2.37
N ILE A 142 12.05 29.31 2.79
CA ILE A 142 11.86 28.76 4.14
C ILE A 142 12.11 27.27 4.05
N THR A 143 13.15 26.79 4.72
CA THR A 143 13.40 25.35 4.83
C THR A 143 12.94 24.89 6.20
N LEU A 144 11.82 24.16 6.23
CA LEU A 144 11.34 23.46 7.43
C LEU A 144 11.96 22.05 7.43
N VAL A 145 12.73 21.72 8.45
CA VAL A 145 13.40 20.42 8.55
C VAL A 145 12.98 19.71 9.82
N HIS A 146 12.43 18.51 9.65
CA HIS A 146 12.05 17.62 10.74
C HIS A 146 13.13 16.55 10.96
N CYS A 147 13.84 16.62 12.08
CA CYS A 147 14.92 15.71 12.44
C CYS A 147 14.67 15.02 13.79
N GLN A 148 15.32 13.90 14.02
CA GLN A 148 15.35 13.22 15.32
C GLN A 148 16.68 13.48 16.04
N VAL A 149 16.74 13.38 17.36
CA VAL A 149 17.96 13.58 18.15
C VAL A 149 18.72 12.25 18.33
N PRO A 150 20.07 12.21 18.24
CA PRO A 150 20.83 10.98 17.97
C PRO A 150 20.89 9.91 19.09
N THR A 151 20.62 10.26 20.34
CA THR A 151 21.11 9.45 21.49
C THR A 151 20.08 8.49 22.08
N ALA A 152 18.82 8.55 21.67
CA ALA A 152 17.82 7.57 22.07
C ALA A 152 17.81 6.41 21.07
N VAL A 153 18.91 5.65 21.04
CA VAL A 153 19.10 4.50 20.16
C VAL A 153 18.03 3.45 20.48
N ARG A 154 17.07 3.24 19.59
CA ARG A 154 16.32 2.00 19.52
C ARG A 154 16.85 1.17 18.35
N LEU A 155 17.09 -0.13 18.60
CA LEU A 155 17.42 -1.15 17.61
C LEU A 155 16.35 -1.32 16.49
N THR A 156 15.27 -0.54 16.54
CA THR A 156 14.15 -0.55 15.60
C THR A 156 14.32 0.45 14.45
N GLU A 157 15.28 1.37 14.53
CA GLU A 157 15.52 2.39 13.51
C GLU A 157 16.69 1.99 12.59
N GLY A 158 16.58 2.32 11.30
CA GLY A 158 17.56 1.90 10.28
C GLY A 158 18.97 2.45 10.56
N PRO A 159 20.05 1.68 10.29
CA PRO A 159 21.44 2.08 10.58
C PRO A 159 21.87 3.38 9.88
N LEU A 160 21.25 3.70 8.75
CA LEU A 160 21.52 4.92 7.98
C LEU A 160 20.92 6.19 8.63
N LEU A 161 19.79 6.08 9.33
CA LEU A 161 19.24 7.22 10.09
C LEU A 161 20.23 7.63 11.18
N ASN A 162 20.69 6.66 11.97
CA ASN A 162 21.67 6.90 13.02
C ASN A 162 22.96 7.55 12.47
N LYS A 163 23.45 7.12 11.30
CA LYS A 163 24.60 7.74 10.62
C LYS A 163 24.37 9.24 10.38
N SER A 164 23.22 9.62 9.82
CA SER A 164 22.89 11.02 9.52
C SER A 164 22.82 11.89 10.79
N LEU A 165 22.33 11.32 11.90
CA LEU A 165 22.23 12.01 13.18
C LEU A 165 23.61 12.18 13.87
N TYR A 166 24.48 11.18 13.80
CA TYR A 166 25.87 11.32 14.27
C TYR A 166 26.67 12.31 13.42
N ALA A 167 26.47 12.31 12.10
CA ALA A 167 27.06 13.31 11.22
C ALA A 167 26.61 14.72 11.61
N PHE A 168 25.31 14.90 11.87
CA PHE A 168 24.75 16.17 12.35
C PHE A 168 25.36 16.61 13.68
N GLU A 169 25.46 15.71 14.66
CA GLU A 169 26.10 16.00 15.94
C GLU A 169 27.58 16.39 15.77
N SER A 170 28.31 15.70 14.88
CA SER A 170 29.71 16.01 14.57
C SER A 170 29.87 17.42 13.98
N VAL A 171 28.97 17.83 13.08
CA VAL A 171 28.92 19.19 12.53
C VAL A 171 28.62 20.21 13.61
N CYS A 172 27.64 19.97 14.49
CA CYS A 172 27.32 20.88 15.60
C CYS A 172 28.49 21.03 16.58
N LYS A 173 29.20 19.95 16.88
CA LYS A 173 30.42 19.97 17.72
C LYS A 173 31.55 20.75 17.06
N ALA A 174 31.78 20.53 15.76
CA ALA A 174 32.82 21.22 15.01
C ALA A 174 32.50 22.71 14.85
N GLY A 175 31.24 23.07 14.54
CA GLY A 175 30.79 24.44 14.40
C GLY A 175 30.85 25.27 15.69
N ALA A 176 30.82 24.62 16.85
CA ALA A 176 31.05 25.26 18.14
C ALA A 176 32.53 25.62 18.42
N SER A 177 33.47 25.16 17.59
CA SER A 177 34.92 25.41 17.70
C SER A 177 35.47 26.05 16.41
N ALA A 178 35.95 27.29 16.51
CA ALA A 178 36.45 28.05 15.35
C ALA A 178 37.68 27.45 14.64
N ALA A 179 38.31 26.42 15.23
CA ALA A 179 39.53 25.79 14.73
C ALA A 179 39.27 24.55 13.84
N SER A 180 38.03 24.05 13.79
CA SER A 180 37.71 22.79 13.09
C SER A 180 36.86 23.05 11.85
N PHE A 181 37.20 22.43 10.72
CA PHE A 181 36.37 22.42 9.53
C PHE A 181 35.21 21.43 9.72
N PRO A 182 33.92 21.87 9.76
CA PRO A 182 32.83 20.94 10.03
C PRO A 182 32.62 19.95 8.87
N PRO A 183 32.45 18.64 9.14
CA PRO A 183 32.36 17.61 8.12
C PRO A 183 30.95 17.50 7.51
N TYR A 184 30.53 18.50 6.73
CA TYR A 184 29.19 18.51 6.11
C TYR A 184 28.97 17.37 5.11
N ASP A 185 30.03 16.80 4.53
CA ASP A 185 29.95 15.72 3.53
C ASP A 185 29.68 14.33 4.14
N ALA A 186 29.59 14.21 5.46
CA ALA A 186 29.39 12.93 6.14
C ALA A 186 27.99 12.32 5.92
N SER A 187 26.98 13.14 5.64
CA SER A 187 25.61 12.72 5.30
C SER A 187 24.95 13.70 4.33
N LEU A 188 23.94 13.24 3.58
CA LEU A 188 23.14 14.14 2.74
C LEU A 188 22.34 15.15 3.57
N LEU A 189 21.95 14.78 4.79
CA LEU A 189 21.28 15.66 5.74
C LEU A 189 22.18 16.86 6.09
N THR A 190 23.40 16.61 6.55
CA THR A 190 24.36 17.66 6.91
C THR A 190 24.75 18.52 5.72
N ARG A 191 24.86 17.93 4.54
CA ARG A 191 25.13 18.67 3.30
C ARG A 191 23.98 19.61 2.94
N SER A 192 22.74 19.16 3.09
CA SER A 192 21.55 19.98 2.83
C SER A 192 21.37 21.09 3.87
N LEU A 193 21.79 20.82 5.11
CA LEU A 193 21.73 21.77 6.22
C LEU A 193 22.93 22.73 6.29
N GLN A 194 23.87 22.69 5.33
CA GLN A 194 25.08 23.51 5.37
C GLN A 194 24.78 25.02 5.49
N GLN A 195 23.73 25.52 4.82
CA GLN A 195 23.33 26.92 4.93
C GLN A 195 22.67 27.24 6.28
N ALA A 196 21.87 26.31 6.81
CA ALA A 196 21.22 26.44 8.12
C ALA A 196 22.21 26.38 9.29
N LEU A 197 23.29 25.60 9.14
CA LEU A 197 24.26 25.29 10.18
C LEU A 197 25.59 25.96 9.89
N GLY A 198 25.71 27.25 10.15
CA GLY A 198 26.95 28.01 9.99
C GLY A 198 27.10 28.76 8.65
N GLY A 199 26.05 28.75 7.82
CA GLY A 199 26.01 29.46 6.54
C GLY A 199 25.09 30.68 6.56
N ASP A 200 24.50 30.96 5.40
CA ASP A 200 23.62 32.10 5.14
C ASP A 200 22.14 31.73 5.35
N ALA A 201 21.78 31.54 6.62
CA ALA A 201 20.39 31.40 7.05
C ALA A 201 20.20 31.83 8.51
N LEU A 202 19.05 32.43 8.79
CA LEU A 202 18.54 32.61 10.14
C LEU A 202 17.87 31.31 10.57
N THR A 203 18.46 30.62 11.55
CA THR A 203 18.00 29.29 11.95
C THR A 203 17.43 29.33 13.35
N HIS A 204 16.18 28.88 13.51
CA HIS A 204 15.58 28.59 14.82
C HIS A 204 15.52 27.08 15.02
N ALA A 205 15.70 26.63 16.26
CA ALA A 205 15.58 25.22 16.62
C ALA A 205 14.43 25.03 17.61
N LEU A 206 13.41 24.27 17.23
CA LEU A 206 12.30 23.85 18.08
C LEU A 206 12.58 22.43 18.57
N LEU A 207 12.87 22.30 19.86
CA LEU A 207 13.29 21.03 20.46
C LEU A 207 12.20 20.47 21.38
N PHE A 208 11.77 19.24 21.10
CA PHE A 208 10.74 18.53 21.84
C PHE A 208 11.36 17.60 22.88
N VAL A 209 10.77 17.59 24.07
CA VAL A 209 11.19 16.72 25.18
C VAL A 209 9.96 16.01 25.73
N ALA A 210 10.05 14.69 25.94
CA ALA A 210 8.95 13.89 26.46
C ALA A 210 9.05 13.78 28.00
N PRO A 211 7.94 13.92 28.74
CA PRO A 211 7.91 13.62 30.16
C PRO A 211 8.21 12.13 30.33
N ASN A 212 9.19 11.78 31.19
CA ASN A 212 9.71 10.43 31.45
C ASN A 212 10.81 9.91 30.50
N ASP A 213 11.29 10.69 29.52
CA ASP A 213 12.45 10.32 28.69
C ASP A 213 13.72 11.08 29.12
N HIS A 214 14.35 10.62 30.19
CA HIS A 214 15.51 11.31 30.77
C HIS A 214 16.74 11.31 29.85
N GLU A 215 17.05 10.20 29.18
CA GLU A 215 18.19 10.10 28.26
C GLU A 215 17.94 10.90 26.96
N GLY A 216 16.72 10.85 26.42
CA GLY A 216 16.32 11.69 25.29
C GLY A 216 16.36 13.18 25.63
N ALA A 217 15.88 13.57 26.82
CA ALA A 217 15.92 14.95 27.29
C ALA A 217 17.35 15.46 27.45
N LYS A 218 18.23 14.67 28.09
CA LYS A 218 19.63 15.02 28.32
C LYS A 218 20.36 15.32 27.02
N ALA A 219 20.19 14.47 26.02
CA ALA A 219 20.87 14.67 24.75
C ALA A 219 20.24 15.73 23.86
N THR A 220 18.92 15.87 23.88
CA THR A 220 18.25 17.00 23.23
C THR A 220 18.78 18.31 23.80
N GLY A 221 19.00 18.37 25.13
CA GLY A 221 19.64 19.50 25.79
C GLY A 221 21.12 19.69 25.42
N GLN A 222 21.89 18.62 25.22
CA GLN A 222 23.26 18.71 24.71
C GLN A 222 23.31 19.30 23.30
N VAL A 223 22.44 18.82 22.40
CA VAL A 223 22.33 19.36 21.04
C VAL A 223 21.90 20.83 21.07
N ALA A 224 20.94 21.20 21.92
CA ALA A 224 20.53 22.59 22.13
C ALA A 224 21.72 23.49 22.49
N SER A 225 22.54 23.06 23.45
CA SER A 225 23.73 23.79 23.88
C SER A 225 24.78 23.93 22.76
N MET A 226 24.91 22.93 21.90
CA MET A 226 25.80 23.02 20.73
C MET A 226 25.26 23.99 19.68
N LEU A 227 23.96 23.94 19.39
CA LEU A 227 23.31 24.82 18.41
C LEU A 227 23.38 26.30 18.82
N GLN A 228 23.20 26.61 20.10
CA GLN A 228 23.34 27.97 20.64
C GLN A 228 24.74 28.58 20.43
N ARG A 229 25.77 27.74 20.31
CA ARG A 229 27.15 28.19 20.10
C ARG A 229 27.52 28.36 18.64
N MET A 230 26.68 27.87 17.72
CA MET A 230 26.92 28.00 16.30
C MET A 230 26.61 29.41 15.82
N ARG A 231 27.45 29.92 14.92
CA ARG A 231 27.30 31.27 14.35
C ARG A 231 26.83 31.15 12.91
N THR A 232 25.68 31.73 12.60
CA THR A 232 25.20 31.90 11.22
C THR A 232 25.37 33.34 10.77
N PHE A 233 25.35 33.55 9.45
CA PHE A 233 25.53 34.87 8.83
C PHE A 233 24.38 35.16 7.86
N PRO A 234 23.15 35.36 8.36
CA PRO A 234 22.00 35.62 7.51
C PRO A 234 22.15 36.92 6.72
N LEU A 235 21.91 36.85 5.41
CA LEU A 235 21.95 37.97 4.49
C LEU A 235 20.56 38.22 3.89
N ALA A 236 20.20 39.49 3.72
CA ALA A 236 19.01 39.90 3.01
C ALA A 236 19.26 39.87 1.49
N HIS A 237 18.61 38.94 0.81
CA HIS A 237 18.73 38.70 -0.62
C HIS A 237 17.87 39.71 -1.40
N SER A 238 18.49 40.83 -1.76
CA SER A 238 17.97 41.76 -2.76
C SER A 238 18.94 41.83 -3.95
N ASP A 239 18.42 41.97 -5.17
CA ASP A 239 19.17 41.86 -6.43
C ASP A 239 20.43 42.74 -6.53
N ARG A 240 20.57 43.77 -5.68
CA ARG A 240 21.69 44.74 -5.73
C ARG A 240 22.88 44.45 -4.81
N ARG A 241 22.86 43.45 -3.90
CA ARG A 241 23.93 43.29 -2.87
C ARG A 241 24.73 41.97 -2.87
N ARG A 242 24.47 41.06 -3.82
CA ARG A 242 25.15 39.74 -3.90
C ARG A 242 26.68 39.82 -3.93
N HIS A 243 27.22 40.73 -4.75
CA HIS A 243 28.65 40.74 -5.07
C HIS A 243 29.57 41.30 -3.97
N HIS A 244 29.07 42.14 -3.05
CA HIS A 244 29.92 42.79 -2.04
C HIS A 244 30.12 41.91 -0.80
N ALA A 245 29.08 41.16 -0.40
CA ALA A 245 29.11 40.29 0.77
C ALA A 245 29.88 38.99 0.51
N GLU A 246 29.69 38.34 -0.65
CA GLU A 246 30.48 37.18 -1.06
C GLU A 246 31.99 37.49 -1.05
N ARG A 247 32.37 38.69 -1.50
CA ARG A 247 33.76 39.17 -1.48
C ARG A 247 34.34 39.28 -0.06
N MET A 248 33.52 39.62 0.93
CA MET A 248 33.96 39.71 2.33
C MET A 248 34.06 38.31 2.99
N TYR A 249 33.13 37.40 2.67
CA TYR A 249 33.20 36.00 3.10
C TYR A 249 34.49 35.31 2.63
N TRP A 250 34.89 35.52 1.37
CA TRP A 250 36.14 34.97 0.83
C TRP A 250 37.41 35.59 1.44
N LYS A 251 37.38 36.86 1.85
CA LYS A 251 38.53 37.52 2.50
C LYS A 251 38.82 37.00 3.90
N THR A 252 37.81 36.57 4.64
CA THR A 252 37.96 36.08 6.02
C THR A 252 38.50 34.65 6.10
N LYS A 253 38.36 33.86 5.03
CA LYS A 253 38.85 32.47 4.96
C LYS A 253 40.33 32.32 4.57
N VAL A 254 41.00 33.39 4.13
CA VAL A 254 42.44 33.35 3.80
C VAL A 254 43.25 33.79 5.03
N PRO A 255 44.21 32.98 5.54
CA PRO A 255 45.10 33.41 6.60
C PRO A 255 45.94 34.61 6.12
N GLN A 256 45.82 35.76 6.78
CA GLN A 256 46.70 36.90 6.52
C GLN A 256 48.11 36.60 7.04
N SER A 257 49.02 36.21 6.15
CA SER A 257 50.46 36.28 6.44
C SER A 257 50.92 37.74 6.37
N ASN A 258 50.74 38.49 7.45
CA ASN A 258 51.30 39.83 7.59
C ASN A 258 52.81 39.72 7.84
N SER A 259 53.61 39.97 6.81
CA SER A 259 55.04 40.26 6.95
C SER A 259 55.21 41.74 7.27
N THR A 260 55.39 42.05 8.55
CA THR A 260 55.74 43.38 9.02
C THR A 260 57.26 43.51 8.97
N TYR A 261 57.80 44.19 7.94
CA TYR A 261 59.21 44.58 7.90
C TYR A 261 59.42 45.76 8.85
N HIS A 262 60.19 45.53 9.92
CA HIS A 262 60.74 46.56 10.78
C HIS A 262 62.13 46.93 10.26
N ASP A 263 62.27 48.14 9.74
CA ASP A 263 63.55 48.71 9.34
C ASP A 263 64.09 49.55 10.51
N THR A 264 65.15 49.07 11.17
CA THR A 264 65.91 49.87 12.15
C THR A 264 67.38 49.82 11.76
N ASN A 265 67.78 50.91 11.14
CA ASN A 265 69.13 51.35 10.91
C ASN A 265 69.78 51.71 12.26
N ASP A 266 70.72 50.90 12.74
CA ASP A 266 71.70 51.35 13.74
C ASP A 266 73.05 50.69 13.50
N GLY A 267 74.07 51.54 13.35
CA GLY A 267 75.43 51.17 12.99
C GLY A 267 76.28 50.87 14.21
N SER A 268 77.39 50.15 13.97
CA SER A 268 78.52 49.90 14.87
C SER A 268 78.42 48.76 15.89
N GLN A 269 78.23 47.54 15.39
CA GLN A 269 78.83 46.33 15.98
C GLN A 269 79.54 45.50 14.90
N SER A 270 80.85 45.32 15.07
CA SER A 270 81.77 44.37 14.42
C SER A 270 81.29 43.74 13.12
N THR A 271 81.70 44.30 11.98
CA THR A 271 81.57 43.68 10.65
C THR A 271 82.06 42.22 10.63
N LEU A 272 83.03 41.86 11.46
CA LEU A 272 83.51 40.48 11.60
C LEU A 272 82.50 39.56 12.30
N ALA A 273 81.79 40.03 13.32
CA ALA A 273 80.74 39.27 14.01
C ALA A 273 79.51 39.05 13.09
N LEU A 274 79.18 40.05 12.26
CA LEU A 274 78.13 39.92 11.25
C LEU A 274 78.52 38.92 10.16
N VAL A 275 79.79 38.90 9.72
CA VAL A 275 80.29 37.93 8.72
C VAL A 275 80.32 36.51 9.29
N GLN A 276 80.74 36.31 10.54
CA GLN A 276 80.70 35.00 11.21
C GLN A 276 79.26 34.49 11.37
N LYS A 277 78.34 35.38 11.78
CA LYS A 277 76.92 35.05 11.90
C LYS A 277 76.28 34.81 10.53
N ALA A 278 76.70 35.53 9.49
CA ALA A 278 76.28 35.27 8.11
C ALA A 278 76.71 33.87 7.66
N HIS A 279 77.95 33.46 7.94
CA HIS A 279 78.42 32.13 7.57
C HIS A 279 77.75 31.01 8.37
N GLU A 280 77.47 31.23 9.66
CA GLU A 280 76.67 30.29 10.47
C GLU A 280 75.23 30.17 9.96
N LEU A 281 74.63 31.29 9.52
CA LEU A 281 73.31 31.31 8.91
C LEU A 281 73.29 30.64 7.53
N GLU A 282 74.35 30.80 6.72
CA GLU A 282 74.51 30.08 5.46
C GLU A 282 74.62 28.57 5.67
N GLY A 283 75.36 28.12 6.69
CA GLY A 283 75.43 26.71 7.07
C GLY A 283 74.08 26.14 7.49
N LYS A 284 73.31 26.90 8.29
CA LYS A 284 71.94 26.53 8.68
C LYS A 284 70.99 26.50 7.48
N LEU A 285 71.10 27.47 6.56
CA LEU A 285 70.28 27.52 5.35
C LEU A 285 70.55 26.33 4.42
N LEU A 286 71.82 25.93 4.28
CA LEU A 286 72.19 24.72 3.53
C LEU A 286 71.64 23.46 4.19
N GLN A 287 71.73 23.35 5.52
CA GLN A 287 71.18 22.22 6.26
C GLN A 287 69.64 22.15 6.13
N ASP A 288 68.95 23.28 6.29
CA ASP A 288 67.51 23.41 6.09
C ASP A 288 67.11 23.07 4.66
N SER A 289 67.93 23.43 3.66
CA SER A 289 67.70 23.07 2.27
C SER A 289 67.81 21.55 2.04
N ILE A 290 68.75 20.88 2.71
CA ILE A 290 68.89 19.42 2.65
C ILE A 290 67.70 18.74 3.33
N ASP A 291 67.29 19.20 4.51
CA ASP A 291 66.17 18.60 5.25
C ASP A 291 64.83 18.87 4.57
N LYS A 292 64.67 20.04 3.92
CA LYS A 292 63.53 20.33 3.03
C LYS A 292 63.50 19.38 1.84
N SER A 293 64.64 19.01 1.26
CA SER A 293 64.70 18.03 0.17
C SER A 293 64.25 16.64 0.66
N LYS A 294 64.74 16.18 1.82
CA LYS A 294 64.31 14.88 2.40
C LYS A 294 62.82 14.85 2.72
N LEU A 295 62.29 15.93 3.28
CA LEU A 295 60.86 16.05 3.57
C LEU A 295 60.02 16.07 2.29
N LYS A 296 60.55 16.64 1.20
CA LYS A 296 59.88 16.59 -0.10
C LYS A 296 59.81 15.16 -0.64
N ASP A 297 60.89 14.40 -0.52
CA ASP A 297 60.93 12.98 -0.94
C ASP A 297 59.94 12.12 -0.13
N THR A 298 59.79 12.37 1.18
CA THR A 298 58.80 11.65 2.01
C THR A 298 57.37 12.05 1.68
N ILE A 299 57.10 13.34 1.42
CA ILE A 299 55.80 13.83 0.94
C ILE A 299 55.44 13.16 -0.39
N ASP A 300 56.35 13.13 -1.35
CA ASP A 300 56.13 12.50 -2.65
C ASP A 300 55.84 10.99 -2.51
N GLY A 301 56.54 10.32 -1.58
CA GLY A 301 56.26 8.93 -1.21
C GLY A 301 54.86 8.73 -0.62
N HIS A 302 54.44 9.60 0.31
CA HIS A 302 53.09 9.56 0.88
C HIS A 302 52.00 9.87 -0.16
N VAL A 303 52.23 10.83 -1.05
CA VAL A 303 51.31 11.16 -2.16
C VAL A 303 51.13 9.96 -3.09
N LYS A 304 52.23 9.26 -3.41
CA LYS A 304 52.16 8.03 -4.22
C LYS A 304 51.36 6.93 -3.51
N ALA A 305 51.63 6.65 -2.24
CA ALA A 305 50.89 5.65 -1.46
C ALA A 305 49.39 6.02 -1.32
N LEU A 306 49.07 7.31 -1.18
CA LEU A 306 47.69 7.81 -1.15
C LEU A 306 46.99 7.59 -2.50
N SER A 307 47.69 7.81 -3.61
CA SER A 307 47.15 7.58 -4.95
C SER A 307 46.84 6.11 -5.21
N GLU A 308 47.72 5.20 -4.77
CA GLU A 308 47.52 3.74 -4.87
C GLU A 308 46.35 3.28 -3.99
N SER A 309 46.23 3.82 -2.78
CA SER A 309 45.10 3.52 -1.88
C SER A 309 43.78 4.05 -2.44
N ARG A 310 43.77 5.24 -3.05
CA ARG A 310 42.60 5.79 -3.74
C ARG A 310 42.17 4.93 -4.93
N ALA A 311 43.12 4.44 -5.74
CA ALA A 311 42.82 3.55 -6.86
C ALA A 311 42.20 2.23 -6.39
N LYS A 312 42.70 1.64 -5.29
CA LYS A 312 42.11 0.44 -4.68
C LYS A 312 40.69 0.68 -4.18
N VAL A 313 40.45 1.80 -3.49
CA VAL A 313 39.11 2.18 -3.01
C VAL A 313 38.16 2.40 -4.18
N ALA A 314 38.59 3.06 -5.25
CA ALA A 314 37.77 3.24 -6.45
C ALA A 314 37.36 1.89 -7.07
N GLY A 315 38.31 0.95 -7.22
CA GLY A 315 38.01 -0.39 -7.73
C GLY A 315 37.07 -1.19 -6.83
N LEU A 316 37.20 -1.07 -5.50
CA LEU A 316 36.27 -1.69 -4.55
C LEU A 316 34.86 -1.10 -4.65
N VAL A 317 34.73 0.21 -4.83
CA VAL A 317 33.44 0.89 -5.01
C VAL A 317 32.78 0.45 -6.33
N GLU A 318 33.54 0.34 -7.42
CA GLU A 318 33.01 -0.18 -8.69
C GLU A 318 32.52 -1.63 -8.56
N ALA A 319 33.29 -2.48 -7.88
CA ALA A 319 32.89 -3.86 -7.61
C ALA A 319 31.62 -3.94 -6.72
N GLU A 320 31.54 -3.11 -5.68
CA GLU A 320 30.38 -3.03 -4.79
C GLU A 320 29.12 -2.58 -5.54
N VAL A 321 29.22 -1.54 -6.37
CA VAL A 321 28.12 -1.05 -7.20
C VAL A 321 27.69 -2.12 -8.20
N GLY A 322 28.64 -2.85 -8.79
CA GLY A 322 28.35 -3.99 -9.67
C GLY A 322 27.59 -5.11 -8.97
N LEU A 323 28.01 -5.50 -7.77
CA LEU A 323 27.34 -6.51 -6.96
C LEU A 323 25.93 -6.07 -6.52
N ARG A 324 25.76 -4.81 -6.10
CA ARG A 324 24.44 -4.25 -5.76
C ARG A 324 23.50 -4.29 -6.96
N LYS A 325 23.97 -3.97 -8.15
CA LYS A 325 23.17 -4.04 -9.38
C LYS A 325 22.70 -5.48 -9.67
N GLN A 326 23.61 -6.46 -9.57
CA GLN A 326 23.25 -7.87 -9.74
C GLN A 326 22.25 -8.34 -8.69
N LEU A 327 22.39 -7.88 -7.44
CA LEU A 327 21.45 -8.22 -6.37
C LEU A 327 20.06 -7.65 -6.64
N LEU A 328 19.95 -6.39 -7.06
CA LEU A 328 18.68 -5.78 -7.45
C LEU A 328 18.02 -6.51 -8.62
N ASP A 329 18.79 -6.90 -9.64
CA ASP A 329 18.26 -7.65 -10.79
C ASP A 329 17.76 -9.04 -10.35
N ARG A 330 18.48 -9.73 -9.45
CA ARG A 330 18.04 -11.01 -8.87
C ARG A 330 16.78 -10.88 -8.00
N GLU A 331 16.66 -9.81 -7.23
CA GLU A 331 15.47 -9.53 -6.43
C GLU A 331 14.26 -9.22 -7.33
N ARG A 332 14.45 -8.49 -8.43
CA ARG A 332 13.41 -8.25 -9.45
C ARG A 332 12.95 -9.55 -10.12
N GLU A 333 13.88 -10.41 -10.52
CA GLU A 333 13.57 -11.73 -11.08
C GLU A 333 12.79 -12.59 -10.07
N LYS A 334 13.22 -12.60 -8.80
CA LYS A 334 12.52 -13.32 -7.72
C LYS A 334 11.10 -12.80 -7.53
N LEU A 335 10.91 -11.49 -7.47
CA LEU A 335 9.58 -10.86 -7.35
C LEU A 335 8.70 -11.21 -8.55
N SER A 336 9.26 -11.20 -9.77
CA SER A 336 8.54 -11.60 -10.98
C SER A 336 8.10 -13.06 -10.95
N LEU A 337 8.97 -13.96 -10.50
CA LEU A 337 8.64 -15.38 -10.35
C LEU A 337 7.60 -15.62 -9.24
N SER A 338 7.73 -14.93 -8.10
CA SER A 338 6.74 -15.00 -7.03
C SER A 338 5.37 -14.48 -7.48
N LYS A 339 5.32 -13.41 -8.27
CA LYS A 339 4.07 -12.91 -8.87
C LYS A 339 3.46 -13.95 -9.81
N ALA A 340 4.24 -14.49 -10.76
CA ALA A 340 3.75 -15.50 -11.69
C ALA A 340 3.24 -16.77 -10.99
N LEU A 341 3.86 -17.16 -9.86
CA LEU A 341 3.39 -18.27 -9.04
C LEU A 341 2.04 -17.97 -8.40
N VAL A 342 1.85 -16.78 -7.85
CA VAL A 342 0.57 -16.36 -7.25
C VAL A 342 -0.51 -16.27 -8.31
N ASP A 343 -0.21 -15.71 -9.48
CA ASP A 343 -1.14 -15.63 -10.60
C ASP A 343 -1.59 -17.03 -11.05
N CYS A 344 -0.65 -17.98 -11.17
CA CYS A 344 -0.94 -19.38 -11.49
C CYS A 344 -1.77 -20.09 -10.39
N GLN A 345 -1.52 -19.79 -9.12
CA GLN A 345 -2.33 -20.30 -8.00
C GLN A 345 -3.75 -19.74 -8.03
N LEU A 346 -3.92 -18.46 -8.33
CA LEU A 346 -5.24 -17.83 -8.48
C LEU A 346 -6.00 -18.44 -9.66
N GLU A 347 -5.36 -18.59 -10.82
CA GLU A 347 -5.96 -19.26 -11.98
C GLU A 347 -6.39 -20.69 -11.64
N HIS A 348 -5.54 -21.46 -10.96
CA HIS A 348 -5.88 -22.81 -10.49
C HIS A 348 -7.11 -22.81 -9.57
N SER A 349 -7.18 -21.90 -8.58
CA SER A 349 -8.36 -21.77 -7.71
C SER A 349 -9.63 -21.43 -8.48
N THR A 350 -9.57 -20.48 -9.43
CA THR A 350 -10.74 -20.13 -10.26
C THR A 350 -11.20 -21.28 -11.16
N MET A 351 -10.26 -22.06 -11.71
CA MET A 351 -10.59 -23.25 -12.50
C MET A 351 -11.21 -24.34 -11.62
N LEU A 352 -10.73 -24.51 -10.38
CA LEU A 352 -11.31 -25.46 -9.43
C LEU A 352 -12.76 -25.09 -9.09
N GLU A 353 -13.03 -23.81 -8.81
CA GLU A 353 -14.39 -23.30 -8.56
C GLU A 353 -15.32 -23.51 -9.76
N ALA A 354 -14.82 -23.27 -10.99
CA ALA A 354 -15.58 -23.53 -12.21
C ALA A 354 -15.92 -25.02 -12.38
N VAL A 355 -14.94 -25.91 -12.14
CA VAL A 355 -15.15 -27.37 -12.21
C VAL A 355 -16.13 -27.83 -11.14
N GLU A 356 -16.07 -27.30 -9.92
CA GLU A 356 -17.03 -27.62 -8.87
C GLU A 356 -18.44 -27.17 -9.24
N LYS A 357 -18.59 -25.95 -9.78
CA LYS A 357 -19.88 -25.46 -10.27
C LYS A 357 -20.45 -26.34 -11.38
N ASP A 358 -19.65 -26.67 -12.40
CA ASP A 358 -20.07 -27.54 -13.51
C ASP A 358 -20.44 -28.93 -13.00
N LYS A 359 -19.69 -29.45 -12.01
CA LYS A 359 -20.03 -30.70 -11.33
C LYS A 359 -21.40 -30.59 -10.66
N PHE A 360 -21.67 -29.56 -9.86
CA PHE A 360 -22.98 -29.39 -9.21
C PHE A 360 -24.13 -29.28 -10.23
N ASP A 361 -23.93 -28.53 -11.31
CA ASP A 361 -24.92 -28.39 -12.39
C ASP A 361 -25.19 -29.73 -13.09
N LEU A 362 -24.15 -30.51 -13.39
CA LEU A 362 -24.27 -31.85 -13.96
C LEU A 362 -24.94 -32.84 -12.99
N THR A 363 -24.59 -32.79 -11.71
CA THR A 363 -25.19 -33.70 -10.70
C THR A 363 -26.68 -33.42 -10.54
N THR A 364 -27.08 -32.15 -10.56
CA THR A 364 -28.49 -31.72 -10.51
C THR A 364 -29.26 -32.20 -11.75
N LYS A 365 -28.67 -32.04 -12.95
CA LYS A 365 -29.28 -32.55 -14.19
C LYS A 365 -29.41 -34.07 -14.19
N LEU A 366 -28.42 -34.79 -13.66
CA LEU A 366 -28.44 -36.24 -13.55
C LEU A 366 -29.56 -36.71 -12.61
N LEU A 367 -29.69 -36.09 -11.42
CA LEU A 367 -30.79 -36.39 -10.48
C LEU A 367 -32.16 -36.15 -11.10
N ASN A 368 -32.34 -35.07 -11.86
CA ASN A 368 -33.60 -34.80 -12.56
C ASN A 368 -33.87 -35.86 -13.63
N ALA A 369 -32.88 -36.22 -14.43
CA ALA A 369 -33.01 -37.26 -15.44
C ALA A 369 -33.30 -38.65 -14.82
N GLU A 370 -32.68 -38.97 -13.67
CA GLU A 370 -32.97 -40.19 -12.91
C GLU A 370 -34.42 -40.22 -12.40
N ASN A 371 -34.93 -39.09 -11.89
CA ASN A 371 -36.34 -38.98 -11.49
C ASN A 371 -37.29 -39.18 -12.68
N ASP A 372 -37.01 -38.55 -13.82
CA ASP A 372 -37.82 -38.71 -15.04
C ASP A 372 -37.83 -40.18 -15.51
N LEU A 373 -36.68 -40.87 -15.43
CA LEU A 373 -36.54 -42.28 -15.79
C LEU A 373 -37.35 -43.17 -14.84
N LEU A 374 -37.32 -42.90 -13.54
CA LEU A 374 -38.15 -43.59 -12.56
C LEU A 374 -39.65 -43.39 -12.84
N GLU A 375 -40.09 -42.17 -13.17
CA GLU A 375 -41.49 -41.93 -13.54
C GLU A 375 -41.89 -42.70 -14.81
N LEU A 376 -41.02 -42.74 -15.81
CA LEU A 376 -41.26 -43.50 -17.03
C LEU A 376 -41.33 -45.01 -16.77
N GLN A 377 -40.43 -45.55 -15.94
CA GLN A 377 -40.45 -46.95 -15.53
C GLN A 377 -41.76 -47.29 -14.81
N MET A 378 -42.23 -46.44 -13.89
CA MET A 378 -43.51 -46.64 -13.23
C MET A 378 -44.68 -46.65 -14.21
N ARG A 379 -44.67 -45.77 -15.23
CA ARG A 379 -45.70 -45.76 -16.29
C ARG A 379 -45.61 -47.02 -17.17
N GLU A 380 -44.41 -47.48 -17.49
CA GLU A 380 -44.18 -48.70 -18.27
C GLU A 380 -44.72 -49.93 -17.54
N GLU A 381 -44.40 -50.10 -16.24
CA GLU A 381 -44.96 -51.19 -15.43
C GLU A 381 -46.49 -51.13 -15.34
N GLN A 382 -47.07 -49.94 -15.17
CA GLN A 382 -48.52 -49.76 -15.21
C GLN A 382 -49.11 -50.17 -16.57
N HIS A 383 -48.48 -49.77 -17.68
CA HIS A 383 -48.91 -50.19 -19.01
C HIS A 383 -48.78 -51.70 -19.22
N ASP A 384 -47.70 -52.33 -18.74
CA ASP A 384 -47.50 -53.78 -18.82
C ASP A 384 -48.55 -54.56 -18.02
N THR A 385 -48.90 -54.10 -16.83
CA THR A 385 -49.98 -54.72 -16.03
C THR A 385 -51.33 -54.62 -16.72
N LEU A 386 -51.66 -53.46 -17.31
CA LEU A 386 -52.88 -53.28 -18.09
C LEU A 386 -52.88 -54.13 -19.36
N LEU A 387 -51.73 -54.24 -20.05
CA LEU A 387 -51.58 -55.05 -21.25
C LEU A 387 -51.79 -56.54 -20.92
N ARG A 388 -51.19 -57.04 -19.84
CA ARG A 388 -51.41 -58.42 -19.37
C ARG A 388 -52.88 -58.67 -19.03
N ALA A 389 -53.52 -57.77 -18.29
CA ALA A 389 -54.94 -57.89 -17.96
C ALA A 389 -55.82 -57.91 -19.24
N ALA A 390 -55.52 -57.06 -20.22
CA ALA A 390 -56.21 -57.05 -21.50
C ALA A 390 -55.96 -58.32 -22.33
N GLN A 391 -54.74 -58.85 -22.32
CA GLN A 391 -54.39 -60.12 -22.98
C GLN A 391 -55.10 -61.32 -22.34
N ASP A 392 -55.13 -61.38 -21.00
CA ASP A 392 -55.84 -62.43 -20.25
C ASP A 392 -57.35 -62.36 -20.51
N ALA A 393 -57.93 -61.15 -20.53
CA ALA A 393 -59.33 -60.95 -20.87
C ALA A 393 -59.65 -61.34 -22.32
N ALA A 394 -58.75 -61.01 -23.27
CA ALA A 394 -58.90 -61.44 -24.66
C ALA A 394 -58.81 -62.96 -24.80
N ALA A 395 -57.87 -63.61 -24.09
CA ALA A 395 -57.73 -65.06 -24.07
C ALA A 395 -59.00 -65.73 -23.50
N ALA A 396 -59.53 -65.24 -22.38
CA ALA A 396 -60.79 -65.70 -21.79
C ALA A 396 -61.95 -65.55 -22.79
N ALA A 397 -62.14 -64.38 -23.39
CA ALA A 397 -63.18 -64.16 -24.40
C ALA A 397 -63.01 -65.06 -25.63
N THR A 398 -61.78 -65.38 -26.04
CA THR A 398 -61.56 -66.34 -27.14
C THR A 398 -61.87 -67.79 -26.74
N ALA A 399 -61.66 -68.15 -25.48
CA ALA A 399 -62.04 -69.46 -24.94
C ALA A 399 -63.57 -69.59 -24.88
N ASP A 400 -64.26 -68.60 -24.31
CA ASP A 400 -65.72 -68.53 -24.25
C ASP A 400 -66.33 -68.61 -25.65
N LYS A 401 -65.76 -67.88 -26.62
CA LYS A 401 -66.21 -67.95 -28.03
C LYS A 401 -66.06 -69.35 -28.62
N LYS A 402 -65.01 -70.10 -28.28
CA LYS A 402 -64.82 -71.48 -28.75
C LYS A 402 -65.82 -72.42 -28.09
N GLU A 403 -66.05 -72.28 -26.79
CA GLU A 403 -67.04 -73.06 -26.04
C GLU A 403 -68.45 -72.83 -26.59
N LEU A 404 -68.87 -71.57 -26.71
CA LEU A 404 -70.15 -71.18 -27.34
C LEU A 404 -70.27 -71.70 -28.79
N ALA A 405 -69.18 -71.73 -29.55
CA ALA A 405 -69.20 -72.29 -30.91
C ALA A 405 -69.43 -73.82 -30.89
N ILE A 406 -68.81 -74.54 -29.94
CA ILE A 406 -69.04 -75.99 -29.75
C ILE A 406 -70.49 -76.23 -29.33
N GLU A 407 -71.00 -75.48 -28.36
CA GLU A 407 -72.40 -75.57 -27.92
C GLU A 407 -73.37 -75.26 -29.05
N PHE A 408 -73.11 -74.24 -29.86
CA PHE A 408 -73.93 -73.89 -31.02
C PHE A 408 -73.98 -75.02 -32.05
N VAL A 409 -72.84 -75.67 -32.34
CA VAL A 409 -72.80 -76.83 -33.24
C VAL A 409 -73.60 -78.00 -32.67
N ALA A 410 -73.45 -78.30 -31.39
CA ALA A 410 -74.21 -79.36 -30.72
C ALA A 410 -75.72 -79.08 -30.73
N LEU A 411 -76.13 -77.85 -30.43
CA LEU A 411 -77.52 -77.41 -30.47
C LEU A 411 -78.08 -77.48 -31.90
N LYS A 412 -77.31 -77.05 -32.90
CA LYS A 412 -77.70 -77.16 -34.32
C LYS A 412 -77.89 -78.63 -34.73
N ALA A 413 -77.01 -79.54 -34.30
CA ALA A 413 -77.16 -80.97 -34.55
C ALA A 413 -78.42 -81.53 -33.89
N ASN A 414 -78.68 -81.17 -32.63
CA ASN A 414 -79.90 -81.54 -31.91
C ASN A 414 -81.16 -81.01 -32.59
N PHE A 415 -81.15 -79.76 -33.04
CA PHE A 415 -82.25 -79.16 -33.78
C PHE A 415 -82.53 -79.90 -35.11
N VAL A 416 -81.48 -80.22 -35.87
CA VAL A 416 -81.62 -80.99 -37.12
C VAL A 416 -82.18 -82.38 -36.85
N ALA A 417 -81.71 -83.07 -35.81
CA ALA A 417 -82.23 -84.38 -35.41
C ALA A 417 -83.70 -84.32 -34.97
N ALA A 418 -84.06 -83.34 -34.14
CA ALA A 418 -85.44 -83.10 -33.69
C ALA A 418 -86.36 -82.78 -34.88
N ASN A 419 -85.91 -81.94 -35.81
CA ASN A 419 -86.67 -81.60 -37.01
C ASN A 419 -86.88 -82.83 -37.92
N LYS A 420 -85.84 -83.67 -38.08
CA LYS A 420 -85.95 -84.95 -38.81
C LYS A 420 -86.94 -85.91 -38.13
N ALA A 421 -86.93 -86.00 -36.81
CA ALA A 421 -87.89 -86.81 -36.04
C ALA A 421 -89.32 -86.26 -36.15
N LEU A 422 -89.49 -84.93 -36.15
CA LEU A 422 -90.78 -84.28 -36.36
C LEU A 422 -91.32 -84.57 -37.77
N GLN A 423 -90.48 -84.46 -38.80
CA GLN A 423 -90.86 -84.84 -40.18
C GLN A 423 -91.23 -86.33 -40.27
N ALA A 424 -90.49 -87.22 -39.61
CA ALA A 424 -90.82 -88.65 -39.59
C ALA A 424 -92.16 -88.93 -38.87
N LYS A 425 -92.45 -88.26 -37.74
CA LYS A 425 -93.75 -88.36 -37.07
C LYS A 425 -94.88 -87.77 -37.91
N SER A 426 -94.65 -86.64 -38.58
CA SER A 426 -95.60 -86.06 -39.53
C SER A 426 -95.88 -87.01 -40.68
N GLY A 427 -94.85 -87.65 -41.25
CA GLY A 427 -95.00 -88.67 -42.29
C GLY A 427 -95.79 -89.88 -41.79
N LYS A 428 -95.51 -90.38 -40.58
CA LYS A 428 -96.29 -91.45 -39.94
C LYS A 428 -97.74 -91.04 -39.67
N ALA A 429 -97.98 -89.80 -39.23
CA ALA A 429 -99.33 -89.28 -39.01
C ALA A 429 -100.09 -89.15 -40.33
N GLN A 430 -99.43 -88.72 -41.41
CA GLN A 430 -100.00 -88.73 -42.75
C GLN A 430 -100.30 -90.16 -43.22
N GLN A 431 -99.40 -91.12 -42.99
CA GLN A 431 -99.59 -92.52 -43.35
C GLN A 431 -100.75 -93.16 -42.56
N LEU A 432 -100.80 -92.97 -41.24
CA LEU A 432 -101.91 -93.39 -40.39
C LEU A 432 -103.23 -92.72 -40.79
N SER A 433 -103.19 -91.46 -41.21
CA SER A 433 -104.38 -90.76 -41.73
C SER A 433 -104.91 -91.43 -43.00
N VAL A 434 -104.02 -91.84 -43.92
CA VAL A 434 -104.41 -92.61 -45.11
C VAL A 434 -104.94 -94.00 -44.73
N GLU A 435 -104.28 -94.70 -43.81
CA GLU A 435 -104.74 -96.01 -43.31
C GLU A 435 -106.11 -95.91 -42.64
N LEU A 436 -106.34 -94.88 -41.82
CA LEU A 436 -107.62 -94.59 -41.20
C LEU A 436 -108.70 -94.31 -42.27
N LEU A 437 -108.37 -93.55 -43.32
CA LEU A 437 -109.27 -93.31 -44.44
C LEU A 437 -109.65 -94.64 -45.13
N THR A 438 -108.69 -95.54 -45.26
CA THR A 438 -108.89 -96.88 -45.84
C THR A 438 -109.76 -97.74 -44.93
N LEU A 439 -109.52 -97.74 -43.62
CA LEU A 439 -110.32 -98.45 -42.61
C LEU A 439 -111.74 -97.89 -42.51
N VAL A 440 -111.91 -96.57 -42.61
CA VAL A 440 -113.25 -95.94 -42.68
C VAL A 440 -113.97 -96.43 -43.92
N ASN A 441 -113.30 -96.49 -45.08
CA ASN A 441 -113.86 -97.07 -46.30
C ASN A 441 -114.16 -98.57 -46.19
N GLN A 442 -113.36 -99.33 -45.44
CA GLN A 442 -113.66 -100.74 -45.16
C GLN A 442 -114.83 -100.90 -44.19
N LYS A 443 -114.93 -100.04 -43.16
CA LYS A 443 -116.04 -100.01 -42.21
C LYS A 443 -117.36 -99.62 -42.88
N THR A 444 -117.36 -98.65 -43.79
CA THR A 444 -118.58 -98.31 -44.55
C THR A 444 -119.01 -99.47 -45.44
N LYS A 445 -118.07 -100.19 -46.08
CA LYS A 445 -118.36 -101.43 -46.83
C LYS A 445 -118.92 -102.53 -45.93
N LEU A 446 -118.32 -102.80 -44.76
CA LEU A 446 -118.80 -103.81 -43.81
C LEU A 446 -120.14 -103.43 -43.15
N ALA A 447 -120.39 -102.15 -42.89
CA ALA A 447 -121.67 -101.67 -42.40
C ALA A 447 -122.77 -101.82 -43.46
N ALA A 448 -122.44 -101.68 -44.75
CA ALA A 448 -123.36 -102.01 -45.84
C ALA A 448 -123.68 -103.51 -45.88
N VAL A 449 -122.69 -104.38 -45.67
CA VAL A 449 -122.89 -105.84 -45.55
C VAL A 449 -123.70 -106.21 -44.30
N ARG A 450 -123.47 -105.55 -43.16
CA ARG A 450 -124.24 -105.77 -41.93
C ARG A 450 -125.72 -105.42 -42.12
N ARG A 451 -126.01 -104.28 -42.75
CA ARG A 451 -127.40 -103.91 -43.11
C ARG A 451 -128.05 -104.91 -44.04
N LEU A 452 -127.30 -105.48 -44.99
CA LEU A 452 -127.77 -106.56 -45.86
C LEU A 452 -128.02 -107.89 -45.13
N MET A 453 -127.31 -108.16 -44.03
CA MET A 453 -127.50 -109.35 -43.18
C MET A 453 -128.64 -109.16 -42.17
N GLU A 454 -128.78 -107.97 -41.59
CA GLU A 454 -129.91 -107.60 -40.71
C GLU A 454 -131.23 -107.65 -41.49
N GLN A 455 -131.26 -107.18 -42.75
CA GLN A 455 -132.43 -107.33 -43.64
C GLN A 455 -132.79 -108.78 -43.99
N LYS A 456 -131.87 -109.74 -43.82
CA LYS A 456 -132.13 -111.17 -44.07
C LYS A 456 -132.55 -111.94 -42.82
N HIS A 457 -132.40 -111.37 -41.63
CA HIS A 457 -132.81 -112.03 -40.39
C HIS A 457 -134.24 -111.64 -39.94
N ASP A 458 -134.78 -110.53 -40.46
CA ASP A 458 -136.15 -110.10 -40.17
C ASP A 458 -137.23 -110.74 -41.09
N GLU A 459 -136.86 -111.69 -41.96
CA GLU A 459 -137.78 -112.39 -42.89
C GLU A 459 -137.88 -113.93 -42.71
N SER A 460 -137.39 -114.52 -41.61
CA SER A 460 -137.65 -115.92 -41.23
C SER A 460 -137.46 -116.14 -39.74
#